data_AF-A0AAD6B344-F1
#
_entry.id   AF-A0AAD6B344-F1
#
_cell.length_a   1.000
_cell.length_b   1.000
_cell.length_c   1.000
_cell.angle_alpha   90.00
_cell.angle_beta   90.00
_cell.angle_gamma   90.00
#
_symmetry.space_group_name_H-M   'P 1'
#
loop_
_entity.id
_entity.type
_entity.pdbx_description
1 polymer ?
#
loop_
_entity_poly.entity_id
_entity_poly.type
_entity_poly.pdbx_seq_one_letter_code
_entity_poly.pdbx_strand_id
1 'polypeptide(L)'
;MTRDLPQLRPSLPVYDLKVTVFPVDSQTPSLTTGDIFSVDEGGSSPITASHLKASDMDTVLDQLVLSLISPPQFGYIENVLPSPGFEKSNTGISIDILDGHINYVQSRHQRMEPTADQFLLCISDGKHSSAHVPFYIIINPTNDEIPQFLARNITVREGEMKQLDVSVLHALDLDVPQNILLFSVVKPPHHGSIITLSSMDLMYMHDDSENMEDSFTLQLTDGRLQRRVVVMVLPLNDEEPHVVRNNGLEVEPGESRLISSVTLLSQDEDTPPSEVLYMLESVPTQGLLQLKEGEDWETLTAVRNCSQEMVDMNLLRYVHTGLHGAHTQDFFVFYLLDGKNQSPLQHFHISVKDLEKGNIAMFLKPLKVSRGDRVVLTTDVL
;
A
#
# COMPACT_ATOMS: atom_id res chain seq x y z
N MET A 1 78.17 113.20 -21.68
CA MET A 1 77.30 112.56 -20.68
C MET A 1 76.20 111.82 -21.41
N THR A 2 76.34 110.51 -21.53
CA THR A 2 75.32 109.59 -22.08
C THR A 2 75.38 108.35 -21.21
N ARG A 3 74.24 108.01 -20.59
CA ARG A 3 74.07 106.94 -19.60
C ARG A 3 74.15 105.57 -20.28
N ASP A 4 75.00 104.68 -19.79
CA ASP A 4 74.93 103.25 -20.09
C ASP A 4 73.74 102.62 -19.38
N LEU A 5 72.87 101.94 -20.15
CA LEU A 5 71.83 101.05 -19.62
C LEU A 5 72.44 99.70 -19.24
N PRO A 6 71.93 99.00 -18.21
CA PRO A 6 72.41 97.67 -17.87
C PRO A 6 71.95 96.65 -18.92
N GLN A 7 72.88 95.89 -19.48
CA GLN A 7 72.61 94.77 -20.38
C GLN A 7 71.83 93.67 -19.64
N LEU A 8 70.65 93.32 -20.16
CA LEU A 8 69.94 92.10 -19.74
C LEU A 8 70.81 90.88 -20.06
N ARG A 9 71.06 90.04 -19.07
CA ARG A 9 71.70 88.72 -19.27
C ARG A 9 70.78 87.86 -20.16
N PRO A 10 71.30 87.13 -21.17
CA PRO A 10 70.48 86.19 -21.91
C PRO A 10 70.01 85.08 -20.97
N SER A 11 68.70 84.80 -20.97
CA SER A 11 68.14 83.66 -20.25
C SER A 11 68.77 82.36 -20.76
N LEU A 12 69.21 81.51 -19.84
CA LEU A 12 69.74 80.18 -20.15
C LEU A 12 68.71 79.37 -20.97
N PRO A 13 69.15 78.54 -21.93
CA PRO A 13 68.24 77.72 -22.71
C PRO A 13 67.44 76.79 -21.77
N VAL A 14 66.11 76.86 -21.88
CA VAL A 14 65.20 75.91 -21.26
C VAL A 14 65.16 74.68 -22.14
N TYR A 15 65.49 73.52 -21.59
CA TYR A 15 65.40 72.24 -22.28
C TYR A 15 64.17 71.49 -21.77
N ASP A 16 63.32 71.04 -22.68
CA ASP A 16 62.24 70.11 -22.36
C ASP A 16 62.82 68.71 -22.21
N LEU A 17 62.87 68.21 -20.96
CA LEU A 17 63.26 66.84 -20.68
C LEU A 17 62.04 65.93 -20.82
N LYS A 18 62.05 65.09 -21.86
CA LYS A 18 61.03 64.04 -22.03
C LYS A 18 61.40 62.83 -21.17
N VAL A 19 60.87 62.78 -19.95
CA VAL A 19 60.96 61.60 -19.08
C VAL A 19 59.85 60.62 -19.48
N THR A 20 60.22 59.41 -19.86
CA THR A 20 59.27 58.33 -20.12
C THR A 20 59.34 57.36 -18.95
N VAL A 21 58.24 57.25 -18.19
CA VAL A 21 58.13 56.28 -17.10
C VAL A 21 57.49 55.02 -17.67
N PHE A 22 58.18 53.90 -17.53
CA PHE A 22 57.61 52.59 -17.88
C PHE A 22 56.79 52.06 -16.69
N PRO A 23 55.57 51.56 -16.92
CA PRO A 23 54.78 50.94 -15.86
C PRO A 23 55.50 49.70 -15.34
N VAL A 24 55.45 49.48 -14.03
CA VAL A 24 55.91 48.27 -13.37
C VAL A 24 54.69 47.66 -12.68
N ASP A 25 54.35 46.44 -13.07
CA ASP A 25 53.37 45.60 -12.38
C ASP A 25 53.88 45.31 -10.96
N SER A 26 53.25 45.99 -10.01
CA SER A 26 53.63 46.10 -8.61
C SER A 26 52.46 46.00 -7.63
N GLN A 27 51.22 45.96 -8.14
CA GLN A 27 50.02 45.80 -7.35
C GLN A 27 49.43 44.41 -7.53
N THR A 28 48.73 43.92 -6.49
CA THR A 28 48.01 42.66 -6.56
C THR A 28 46.58 42.92 -7.05
N PRO A 29 46.05 42.08 -7.96
CA PRO A 29 44.69 42.25 -8.46
C PRO A 29 43.65 41.95 -7.36
N SER A 30 42.48 42.57 -7.51
CA SER A 30 41.38 42.46 -6.56
C SER A 30 40.13 41.84 -7.21
N LEU A 31 39.47 40.96 -6.47
CA LEU A 31 38.23 40.30 -6.88
C LEU A 31 37.16 40.56 -5.82
N THR A 32 35.99 41.03 -6.25
CA THR A 32 34.88 41.37 -5.35
C THR A 32 33.58 40.74 -5.86
N THR A 33 32.81 40.17 -4.95
CA THR A 33 31.45 39.67 -5.21
C THR A 33 30.45 40.82 -5.02
N GLY A 34 29.45 40.87 -5.91
CA GLY A 34 28.43 41.92 -5.93
C GLY A 34 27.06 41.37 -5.54
N ASP A 35 26.12 41.42 -6.48
CA ASP A 35 24.73 41.01 -6.27
C ASP A 35 24.62 39.52 -5.90
N ILE A 36 23.54 39.19 -5.20
CA ILE A 36 23.21 37.79 -4.85
C ILE A 36 22.95 37.01 -6.13
N PHE A 37 23.65 35.90 -6.31
CA PHE A 37 23.44 35.00 -7.44
C PHE A 37 22.46 33.89 -7.09
N SER A 38 21.45 33.68 -7.94
CA SER A 38 20.52 32.56 -7.84
C SER A 38 20.29 31.85 -9.17
N VAL A 39 19.93 30.58 -9.08
CA VAL A 39 19.56 29.73 -10.21
C VAL A 39 18.41 28.83 -9.78
N ASP A 40 17.53 28.50 -10.71
CA ASP A 40 16.51 27.48 -10.46
C ASP A 40 17.16 26.09 -10.50
N GLU A 41 16.65 25.18 -9.69
CA GLU A 41 17.07 23.79 -9.68
C GLU A 41 16.99 23.15 -11.08
N GLY A 42 18.03 22.36 -11.43
CA GLY A 42 18.21 21.80 -12.77
C GLY A 42 18.45 22.82 -13.89
N GLY A 43 18.48 24.12 -13.56
CA GLY A 43 18.60 25.23 -14.50
C GLY A 43 20.02 25.75 -14.70
N SER A 44 20.12 26.85 -15.45
CA SER A 44 21.37 27.58 -15.64
C SER A 44 21.15 29.10 -15.61
N SER A 45 22.11 29.81 -15.02
CA SER A 45 22.08 31.27 -14.87
C SER A 45 23.42 31.88 -15.27
N PRO A 46 23.43 33.00 -16.02
CA PRO A 46 24.65 33.69 -16.41
C PRO A 46 25.26 34.47 -15.24
N ILE A 47 26.56 34.28 -15.04
CA ILE A 47 27.38 35.09 -14.13
C ILE A 47 27.81 36.33 -14.90
N THR A 48 27.45 37.51 -14.41
CA THR A 48 27.69 38.79 -15.08
C THR A 48 28.58 39.68 -14.20
N ALA A 49 29.01 40.82 -14.75
CA ALA A 49 29.77 41.83 -14.03
C ALA A 49 29.03 42.44 -12.80
N SER A 50 27.72 42.20 -12.63
CA SER A 50 27.02 42.60 -11.40
C SER A 50 27.30 41.63 -10.24
N HIS A 51 27.54 40.36 -10.54
CA HIS A 51 27.81 39.31 -9.55
C HIS A 51 29.29 39.26 -9.15
N LEU A 52 30.20 39.55 -10.10
CA LEU A 52 31.64 39.39 -9.89
C LEU A 52 32.42 40.48 -10.62
N LYS A 53 33.25 41.24 -9.89
CA LYS A 53 34.06 42.33 -10.42
C LYS A 53 35.54 42.15 -10.11
N ALA A 54 36.35 42.26 -11.15
CA ALA A 54 37.80 42.28 -11.12
C ALA A 54 38.32 43.70 -11.31
N SER A 55 39.37 44.08 -10.58
CA SER A 55 40.09 45.32 -10.85
C SER A 55 41.56 45.25 -10.43
N ASP A 56 42.40 45.91 -11.20
CA ASP A 56 43.81 46.13 -10.92
C ASP A 56 44.22 47.57 -11.33
N MET A 57 45.21 48.15 -10.67
CA MET A 57 45.64 49.55 -10.89
C MET A 57 46.70 49.70 -11.98
N ASP A 58 47.49 48.66 -12.24
CA ASP A 58 48.59 48.70 -13.20
C ASP A 58 48.46 47.65 -14.32
N THR A 59 47.54 46.69 -14.16
CA THR A 59 47.20 45.69 -15.17
C THR A 59 45.85 45.97 -15.81
N VAL A 60 45.82 46.00 -17.15
CA VAL A 60 44.55 46.13 -17.89
C VAL A 60 43.74 44.85 -17.77
N LEU A 61 42.43 45.02 -17.81
CA LEU A 61 41.50 44.01 -17.36
C LEU A 61 41.48 42.74 -18.26
N ASP A 62 41.75 42.88 -19.56
CA ASP A 62 41.92 41.76 -20.51
C ASP A 62 43.18 40.90 -20.25
N GLN A 63 44.12 41.37 -19.42
CA GLN A 63 45.32 40.63 -19.03
C GLN A 63 45.14 39.88 -17.71
N LEU A 64 44.02 40.09 -17.01
CA LEU A 64 43.71 39.40 -15.77
C LEU A 64 43.11 38.02 -16.07
N VAL A 65 43.63 36.99 -15.43
CA VAL A 65 43.18 35.61 -15.58
C VAL A 65 42.45 35.17 -14.31
N LEU A 66 41.16 34.85 -14.45
CA LEU A 66 40.41 34.21 -13.39
C LEU A 66 40.61 32.70 -13.40
N SER A 67 40.94 32.15 -12.24
CA SER A 67 41.12 30.71 -12.01
C SER A 67 40.13 30.17 -11.00
N LEU A 68 39.53 29.02 -11.32
CA LEU A 68 38.68 28.24 -10.43
C LEU A 68 39.58 27.39 -9.52
N ILE A 69 39.58 27.71 -8.23
CA ILE A 69 40.41 27.03 -7.22
C ILE A 69 39.73 25.76 -6.71
N SER A 70 38.42 25.85 -6.43
CA SER A 70 37.59 24.68 -6.10
C SER A 70 36.33 24.72 -6.94
N PRO A 71 35.94 23.61 -7.59
CA PRO A 71 34.70 23.57 -8.36
C PRO A 71 33.47 23.56 -7.45
N PRO A 72 32.29 23.92 -8.00
CA PRO A 72 31.01 23.71 -7.33
C PRO A 72 30.74 22.23 -7.02
N GLN A 73 29.96 21.95 -5.98
CA GLN A 73 29.62 20.60 -5.54
C GLN A 73 28.43 20.02 -6.30
N PHE A 74 27.44 20.85 -6.62
CA PHE A 74 26.14 20.44 -7.17
C PHE A 74 25.93 20.87 -8.63
N GLY A 75 26.81 21.72 -9.16
CA GLY A 75 26.78 22.13 -10.56
C GLY A 75 28.15 22.12 -11.23
N TYR A 76 28.25 22.87 -12.32
CA TYR A 76 29.51 23.19 -12.99
C TYR A 76 29.44 24.58 -13.62
N ILE A 77 30.61 25.11 -13.95
CA ILE A 77 30.76 26.37 -14.65
C ILE A 77 30.94 26.07 -16.14
N GLU A 78 30.08 26.64 -16.98
CA GLU A 78 30.09 26.49 -18.43
C GLU A 78 30.49 27.80 -19.09
N ASN A 79 31.36 27.75 -20.12
CA ASN A 79 31.61 28.87 -21.01
C ASN A 79 30.74 28.72 -22.27
N VAL A 80 29.92 29.73 -22.54
CA VAL A 80 28.92 29.77 -23.62
C VAL A 80 29.56 30.10 -24.97
N LEU A 81 30.78 30.64 -24.99
CA LEU A 81 31.55 30.81 -26.23
C LEU A 81 32.49 29.63 -26.48
N PRO A 82 32.51 29.06 -27.70
CA PRO A 82 33.64 28.24 -28.12
C PRO A 82 34.90 29.11 -28.21
N SER A 83 36.04 28.60 -27.75
CA SER A 83 37.32 29.27 -28.04
C SER A 83 37.54 29.41 -29.55
N PRO A 84 38.24 30.47 -30.02
CA PRO A 84 38.53 30.64 -31.44
C PRO A 84 39.16 29.37 -32.04
N GLY A 85 38.43 28.68 -32.93
CA GLY A 85 38.87 27.45 -33.60
C GLY A 85 38.31 26.11 -33.08
N PHE A 86 37.38 26.10 -32.11
CA PHE A 86 36.74 24.88 -31.61
C PHE A 86 35.21 24.90 -31.81
N GLU A 87 34.59 23.73 -32.05
CA GLU A 87 33.14 23.57 -32.24
C GLU A 87 32.40 23.09 -30.97
N LYS A 88 33.06 23.02 -29.81
CA LYS A 88 32.48 22.54 -28.54
C LYS A 88 32.96 23.32 -27.31
N SER A 89 32.10 23.33 -26.27
CA SER A 89 32.27 23.95 -24.94
C SER A 89 33.53 23.45 -24.22
N ASN A 90 34.27 24.39 -23.61
CA ASN A 90 35.54 24.13 -22.93
C ASN A 90 35.33 23.98 -21.42
N THR A 91 35.41 22.74 -20.94
CA THR A 91 35.56 22.44 -19.52
C THR A 91 37.01 22.70 -19.07
N GLY A 92 37.20 23.63 -18.13
CA GLY A 92 38.41 23.73 -17.29
C GLY A 92 39.55 24.66 -17.76
N ILE A 93 39.28 25.67 -18.59
CA ILE A 93 40.30 26.60 -19.09
C ILE A 93 39.83 28.04 -18.83
N SER A 94 40.74 28.89 -18.32
CA SER A 94 40.64 30.35 -18.06
C SER A 94 39.26 30.98 -18.30
N ILE A 95 38.64 31.45 -17.22
CA ILE A 95 37.27 31.93 -17.20
C ILE A 95 37.26 33.44 -17.52
N ASP A 96 36.74 33.82 -18.69
CA ASP A 96 36.58 35.23 -19.09
C ASP A 96 35.18 35.75 -18.73
N ILE A 97 35.05 36.38 -17.55
CA ILE A 97 33.77 36.80 -16.95
C ILE A 97 33.17 38.02 -17.64
N LEU A 98 33.95 38.75 -18.43
CA LEU A 98 33.69 40.17 -18.64
C LEU A 98 32.57 40.48 -19.61
N ASP A 99 32.29 39.54 -20.51
CA ASP A 99 31.21 39.67 -21.48
C ASP A 99 29.99 38.77 -21.18
N GLY A 100 29.89 38.23 -19.95
CA GLY A 100 28.73 37.43 -19.52
C GLY A 100 28.64 36.07 -20.20
N HIS A 101 29.77 35.53 -20.66
CA HIS A 101 29.86 34.26 -21.37
C HIS A 101 29.98 33.04 -20.46
N ILE A 102 29.77 33.19 -19.15
CA ILE A 102 29.85 32.09 -18.21
C ILE A 102 28.52 31.88 -17.53
N ASN A 103 28.09 30.62 -17.52
CA ASN A 103 26.93 30.17 -16.78
C ASN A 103 27.37 29.28 -15.62
N TYR A 104 26.66 29.38 -14.51
CA TYR A 104 26.55 28.24 -13.61
C TYR A 104 25.41 27.36 -14.09
N VAL A 105 25.66 26.07 -14.20
CA VAL A 105 24.66 25.05 -14.55
C VAL A 105 24.49 24.12 -13.36
N GLN A 106 23.27 24.09 -12.80
CA GLN A 106 22.93 23.20 -11.71
C GLN A 106 22.58 21.81 -12.25
N SER A 107 23.36 20.79 -11.90
CA SER A 107 23.29 19.48 -12.58
C SER A 107 23.10 18.28 -11.67
N ARG A 108 23.29 18.45 -10.36
CA ARG A 108 23.16 17.39 -9.36
C ARG A 108 22.14 17.79 -8.30
N HIS A 109 20.89 17.47 -8.56
CA HIS A 109 19.77 17.92 -7.73
C HIS A 109 18.83 16.77 -7.34
N GLN A 110 18.56 15.83 -8.25
CA GLN A 110 17.75 14.63 -8.01
C GLN A 110 18.06 13.91 -6.70
N ARG A 111 17.04 13.75 -5.86
CA ARG A 111 17.04 13.15 -4.51
C ARG A 111 17.98 13.79 -3.49
N MET A 112 18.51 14.98 -3.77
CA MET A 112 19.42 15.69 -2.88
C MET A 112 18.89 17.07 -2.49
N GLU A 113 18.16 17.74 -3.38
CA GLU A 113 17.51 19.03 -3.14
C GLU A 113 18.46 20.10 -2.54
N PRO A 114 19.67 20.30 -3.10
CA PRO A 114 20.59 21.30 -2.56
C PRO A 114 20.00 22.69 -2.74
N THR A 115 19.93 23.46 -1.65
CA THR A 115 19.44 24.86 -1.66
C THR A 115 20.56 25.88 -1.84
N ALA A 116 21.82 25.43 -1.79
CA ALA A 116 22.98 26.27 -1.98
C ALA A 116 24.16 25.48 -2.53
N ASP A 117 25.03 26.18 -3.26
CA ASP A 117 26.33 25.69 -3.72
C ASP A 117 27.37 26.81 -3.61
N GLN A 118 28.65 26.47 -3.76
CA GLN A 118 29.72 27.46 -3.73
C GLN A 118 30.95 26.97 -4.49
N PHE A 119 31.76 27.92 -4.94
CA PHE A 119 33.07 27.63 -5.50
C PHE A 119 34.08 28.72 -5.14
N LEU A 120 35.37 28.42 -5.20
CA LEU A 120 36.45 29.36 -4.86
C LEU A 120 37.12 29.87 -6.12
N LEU A 121 37.33 31.18 -6.17
CA LEU A 121 37.97 31.88 -7.27
C LEU A 121 39.23 32.60 -6.82
N CYS A 122 40.16 32.78 -7.76
CA CYS A 122 41.33 33.64 -7.62
C CYS A 122 41.56 34.39 -8.93
N ILE A 123 42.09 35.61 -8.86
CA ILE A 123 42.50 36.38 -10.04
C ILE A 123 44.00 36.63 -10.02
N SER A 124 44.64 36.56 -11.19
CA SER A 124 46.08 36.80 -11.37
C SER A 124 46.35 37.67 -12.59
N ASP A 125 47.31 38.57 -12.48
CA ASP A 125 47.91 39.35 -13.57
C ASP A 125 49.09 38.61 -14.25
N GLY A 126 49.35 37.36 -13.85
CA GLY A 126 50.48 36.55 -14.30
C GLY A 126 51.73 36.63 -13.39
N LYS A 127 51.78 37.57 -12.44
CA LYS A 127 52.90 37.78 -11.53
C LYS A 127 52.48 37.73 -10.05
N HIS A 128 51.35 38.32 -9.72
CA HIS A 128 50.69 38.32 -8.43
C HIS A 128 49.34 37.61 -8.53
N SER A 129 48.78 37.23 -7.38
CA SER A 129 47.47 36.56 -7.30
C SER A 129 46.71 37.08 -6.09
N SER A 130 45.40 37.24 -6.24
CA SER A 130 44.51 37.66 -5.16
C SER A 130 44.37 36.57 -4.08
N ALA A 131 43.75 36.92 -2.96
CA ALA A 131 43.22 35.92 -2.04
C ALA A 131 42.11 35.08 -2.72
N HIS A 132 41.85 33.89 -2.17
CA HIS A 132 40.73 33.06 -2.63
C HIS A 132 39.41 33.68 -2.17
N VAL A 133 38.50 33.91 -3.11
CA VAL A 133 37.18 34.49 -2.85
C VAL A 133 36.09 33.43 -3.06
N PRO A 134 35.23 33.17 -2.07
CA PRO A 134 34.08 32.31 -2.27
C PRO A 134 32.99 33.02 -3.08
N PHE A 135 32.46 32.30 -4.06
CA PHE A 135 31.25 32.67 -4.79
C PHE A 135 30.11 31.77 -4.32
N TYR A 136 29.07 32.37 -3.74
CA TYR A 136 27.91 31.66 -3.20
C TYR A 136 26.77 31.64 -4.22
N ILE A 137 26.09 30.51 -4.31
CA ILE A 137 24.97 30.27 -5.21
C ILE A 137 23.77 29.89 -4.37
N ILE A 138 22.65 30.60 -4.56
CA ILE A 138 21.36 30.20 -4.04
C ILE A 138 20.66 29.36 -5.11
N ILE A 139 20.24 28.15 -4.76
CA ILE A 139 19.47 27.29 -5.66
C ILE A 139 18.02 27.38 -5.23
N ASN A 140 17.17 27.89 -6.13
CA ASN A 140 15.73 27.97 -5.91
C ASN A 140 15.15 26.58 -6.21
N PRO A 141 14.54 25.91 -5.22
CA PRO A 141 14.00 24.58 -5.44
C PRO A 141 12.86 24.57 -6.45
N THR A 142 12.70 23.45 -7.15
CA THR A 142 11.59 23.22 -8.09
C THR A 142 10.87 21.92 -7.74
N ASN A 143 9.54 21.86 -7.95
CA ASN A 143 8.79 20.61 -7.79
C ASN A 143 8.99 19.72 -9.02
N ASP A 144 10.04 18.91 -8.99
CA ASP A 144 10.42 18.03 -10.10
C ASP A 144 10.57 16.55 -9.70
N GLU A 145 10.57 16.22 -8.40
CA GLU A 145 10.55 14.86 -7.92
C GLU A 145 9.12 14.28 -7.93
N ILE A 146 9.00 13.00 -8.31
CA ILE A 146 7.71 12.30 -8.29
C ILE A 146 7.56 11.64 -6.92
N PRO A 147 6.45 11.87 -6.18
CA PRO A 147 6.24 11.24 -4.88
C PRO A 147 6.32 9.71 -4.96
N GLN A 148 7.03 9.10 -4.02
CA GLN A 148 6.98 7.66 -3.81
C GLN A 148 5.65 7.30 -3.14
N PHE A 149 4.90 6.35 -3.72
CA PHE A 149 3.68 5.82 -3.10
C PHE A 149 3.67 4.28 -3.10
N LEU A 150 3.77 3.71 -1.90
CA LEU A 150 3.70 2.29 -1.60
C LEU A 150 2.41 1.99 -0.83
N ALA A 151 1.72 0.93 -1.25
CA ALA A 151 0.57 0.38 -0.55
C ALA A 151 0.69 -1.14 -0.50
N ARG A 152 0.39 -1.73 0.65
CA ARG A 152 0.39 -3.18 0.87
C ARG A 152 -1.02 -3.69 1.10
N ASN A 153 -1.24 -4.96 0.78
CA ASN A 153 -2.45 -5.67 1.15
C ASN A 153 -2.53 -5.83 2.67
N ILE A 154 -3.75 -5.91 3.18
CA ILE A 154 -4.02 -6.07 4.60
C ILE A 154 -4.86 -7.33 4.84
N THR A 155 -4.86 -7.76 6.09
CA THR A 155 -5.75 -8.79 6.60
C THR A 155 -6.50 -8.22 7.79
N VAL A 156 -7.81 -8.44 7.81
CA VAL A 156 -8.72 -7.97 8.85
C VAL A 156 -9.67 -9.11 9.20
N ARG A 157 -10.17 -9.15 10.43
CA ARG A 157 -11.29 -10.03 10.75
C ARG A 157 -12.58 -9.32 10.38
N GLU A 158 -13.61 -10.11 10.15
CA GLU A 158 -14.97 -9.60 10.05
C GLU A 158 -15.35 -8.68 11.23
N GLY A 159 -16.20 -7.68 10.95
CA GLY A 159 -16.54 -6.58 11.86
C GLY A 159 -15.40 -5.66 12.36
N GLU A 160 -14.13 -6.01 12.14
CA GLU A 160 -13.01 -5.31 12.75
C GLU A 160 -12.52 -4.09 11.96
N MET A 161 -11.82 -3.21 12.68
CA MET A 161 -11.13 -2.06 12.12
C MET A 161 -9.62 -2.31 12.05
N LYS A 162 -9.00 -1.83 10.97
CA LYS A 162 -7.55 -1.89 10.78
C LYS A 162 -6.99 -0.53 10.41
N GLN A 163 -6.09 -0.01 11.25
CA GLN A 163 -5.33 1.20 10.92
C GLN A 163 -4.38 0.91 9.75
N LEU A 164 -4.37 1.81 8.76
CA LEU A 164 -3.47 1.77 7.62
C LEU A 164 -2.23 2.58 7.93
N ASP A 165 -1.38 2.04 8.82
CA ASP A 165 -0.15 2.69 9.27
C ASP A 165 0.95 2.75 8.19
N VAL A 166 2.11 3.27 8.56
CA VAL A 166 3.28 3.43 7.67
C VAL A 166 3.77 2.10 7.06
N SER A 167 3.47 0.96 7.70
CA SER A 167 3.82 -0.36 7.15
C SER A 167 2.91 -0.74 5.98
N VAL A 168 1.66 -0.27 5.99
CA VAL A 168 0.65 -0.50 4.95
C VAL A 168 0.71 0.57 3.87
N LEU A 169 0.67 1.84 4.26
CA LEU A 169 0.67 3.01 3.39
C LEU A 169 1.91 3.86 3.67
N HIS A 170 2.79 3.98 2.70
CA HIS A 170 3.96 4.84 2.80
C HIS A 170 4.02 5.78 1.60
N ALA A 171 4.02 7.09 1.87
CA ALA A 171 4.21 8.12 0.88
C ALA A 171 5.32 9.07 1.31
N LEU A 172 6.23 9.37 0.38
CA LEU A 172 7.36 10.27 0.60
C LEU A 172 7.58 11.11 -0.66
N ASP A 173 7.77 12.40 -0.46
CA ASP A 173 8.19 13.35 -1.49
C ASP A 173 9.47 14.01 -0.99
N LEU A 174 10.46 14.11 -1.89
CA LEU A 174 11.77 14.63 -1.54
C LEU A 174 11.88 16.13 -1.75
N ASP A 175 11.01 16.74 -2.58
CA ASP A 175 10.99 18.17 -2.87
C ASP A 175 11.19 19.03 -1.61
N VAL A 176 11.98 20.10 -1.73
CA VAL A 176 12.14 21.11 -0.67
C VAL A 176 11.51 22.43 -1.12
N PRO A 177 10.62 23.09 -0.35
CA PRO A 177 10.01 22.61 0.88
C PRO A 177 9.07 21.43 0.59
N GLN A 178 8.93 20.55 1.59
CA GLN A 178 8.09 19.36 1.47
C GLN A 178 6.66 19.71 1.08
N ASN A 179 6.16 19.05 0.03
CA ASN A 179 4.76 19.14 -0.38
C ASN A 179 3.84 18.50 0.68
N ILE A 180 2.62 19.02 0.79
CA ILE A 180 1.59 18.39 1.61
C ILE A 180 1.05 17.18 0.83
N LEU A 181 1.32 15.99 1.35
CA LEU A 181 0.83 14.73 0.80
C LEU A 181 -0.56 14.39 1.37
N LEU A 182 -1.53 14.16 0.48
CA LEU A 182 -2.91 13.84 0.84
C LEU A 182 -3.34 12.53 0.17
N PHE A 183 -3.90 11.61 0.95
CA PHE A 183 -4.58 10.45 0.38
C PHE A 183 -6.05 10.74 0.09
N SER A 184 -6.53 10.21 -1.02
CA SER A 184 -7.94 10.25 -1.41
C SER A 184 -8.40 8.88 -1.91
N VAL A 185 -9.66 8.54 -1.62
CA VAL A 185 -10.26 7.27 -2.04
C VAL A 185 -10.89 7.46 -3.41
N VAL A 186 -10.40 6.73 -4.42
CA VAL A 186 -10.92 6.78 -5.80
C VAL A 186 -11.98 5.72 -6.01
N LYS A 187 -11.69 4.50 -5.56
CA LYS A 187 -12.64 3.39 -5.56
C LYS A 187 -12.82 2.96 -4.10
N PRO A 188 -14.00 3.18 -3.52
CA PRO A 188 -14.27 2.72 -2.17
C PRO A 188 -14.31 1.18 -2.11
N PRO A 189 -14.14 0.62 -0.91
CA PRO A 189 -14.43 -0.80 -0.66
C PRO A 189 -15.89 -1.16 -0.95
N HIS A 190 -16.14 -2.43 -1.24
CA HIS A 190 -17.49 -2.97 -1.42
C HIS A 190 -18.12 -3.46 -0.11
N HIS A 191 -17.28 -3.96 0.81
CA HIS A 191 -17.67 -4.64 2.06
C HIS A 191 -17.03 -3.96 3.28
N GLY A 192 -17.13 -2.63 3.29
CA GLY A 192 -16.49 -1.83 4.32
C GLY A 192 -16.45 -0.35 3.98
N SER A 193 -15.67 0.39 4.76
CA SER A 193 -15.45 1.81 4.56
C SER A 193 -14.03 2.22 4.92
N ILE A 194 -13.56 3.31 4.29
CA ILE A 194 -12.31 3.97 4.64
C ILE A 194 -12.63 5.23 5.44
N ILE A 195 -12.11 5.29 6.66
CA ILE A 195 -12.26 6.41 7.57
C ILE A 195 -10.95 7.21 7.56
N THR A 196 -11.03 8.48 7.19
CA THR A 196 -9.89 9.40 7.20
C THR A 196 -9.82 10.10 8.56
N LEU A 197 -8.75 9.84 9.32
CA LEU A 197 -8.50 10.47 10.63
C LEU A 197 -7.66 11.74 10.48
N SER A 198 -6.68 11.72 9.58
CA SER A 198 -5.83 12.85 9.21
C SER A 198 -5.46 12.76 7.72
N SER A 199 -4.69 13.71 7.19
CA SER A 199 -4.23 13.69 5.79
C SER A 199 -3.47 12.41 5.39
N MET A 200 -2.79 11.78 6.34
CA MET A 200 -1.97 10.58 6.12
C MET A 200 -2.40 9.38 6.98
N ASP A 201 -3.35 9.55 7.90
CA ASP A 201 -3.88 8.47 8.74
C ASP A 201 -5.26 8.04 8.25
N LEU A 202 -5.31 6.83 7.71
CA LEU A 202 -6.52 6.17 7.25
C LEU A 202 -6.78 4.90 8.06
N MET A 203 -8.04 4.52 8.18
CA MET A 203 -8.47 3.29 8.80
C MET A 203 -9.47 2.58 7.90
N TYR A 204 -9.31 1.28 7.74
CA TYR A 204 -10.32 0.42 7.14
C TYR A 204 -11.26 -0.11 8.20
N MET A 205 -12.55 -0.14 7.93
CA MET A 205 -13.58 -0.75 8.78
C MET A 205 -14.39 -1.73 7.93
N HIS A 206 -14.36 -3.00 8.29
CA HIS A 206 -15.21 -4.01 7.66
C HIS A 206 -16.67 -3.80 8.05
N ASP A 207 -17.61 -4.15 7.18
CA ASP A 207 -19.05 -3.92 7.40
C ASP A 207 -19.82 -5.10 8.00
N ASP A 208 -19.10 -6.13 8.44
CA ASP A 208 -19.68 -7.34 9.07
C ASP A 208 -20.48 -8.22 8.09
N SER A 209 -20.08 -8.22 6.81
CA SER A 209 -20.66 -9.13 5.81
C SER A 209 -19.78 -10.34 5.53
N GLU A 210 -20.41 -11.52 5.37
CA GLU A 210 -19.76 -12.82 5.15
C GLU A 210 -19.00 -12.94 3.81
N ASN A 211 -17.90 -12.21 3.69
CA ASN A 211 -17.02 -12.20 2.53
C ASN A 211 -15.58 -12.50 2.94
N MET A 212 -14.79 -12.97 1.97
CA MET A 212 -13.39 -13.34 2.19
C MET A 212 -12.40 -12.34 1.58
N GLU A 213 -12.89 -11.41 0.74
CA GLU A 213 -12.06 -10.44 0.04
C GLU A 213 -12.82 -9.13 -0.19
N ASP A 214 -12.16 -8.01 0.09
CA ASP A 214 -12.56 -6.68 -0.34
C ASP A 214 -11.37 -5.92 -0.94
N SER A 215 -11.60 -4.77 -1.56
CA SER A 215 -10.52 -3.92 -2.07
C SER A 215 -10.93 -2.47 -2.26
N PHE A 216 -9.96 -1.58 -2.11
CA PHE A 216 -10.13 -0.17 -2.39
C PHE A 216 -8.92 0.39 -3.15
N THR A 217 -9.12 1.52 -3.82
CA THR A 217 -8.04 2.21 -4.56
C THR A 217 -7.84 3.60 -3.98
N LEU A 218 -6.61 3.86 -3.55
CA LEU A 218 -6.16 5.16 -3.06
C LEU A 218 -5.39 5.92 -4.12
N GLN A 219 -5.43 7.24 -4.00
CA GLN A 219 -4.74 8.20 -4.85
C GLN A 219 -4.01 9.23 -4.00
N LEU A 220 -2.80 9.62 -4.43
CA LEU A 220 -1.96 10.61 -3.76
C LEU A 220 -2.04 11.97 -4.47
N THR A 221 -2.30 13.04 -3.69
CA THR A 221 -2.27 14.50 -3.96
C THR A 221 -2.79 15.01 -5.31
N ASP A 222 -2.17 14.66 -6.43
CA ASP A 222 -2.45 15.24 -7.76
C ASP A 222 -3.09 14.25 -8.75
N GLY A 223 -3.28 12.99 -8.35
CA GLY A 223 -3.94 11.98 -9.18
C GLY A 223 -3.09 11.23 -10.16
N ARG A 224 -1.77 11.46 -10.17
CA ARG A 224 -0.86 10.71 -11.03
C ARG A 224 -0.53 9.33 -10.49
N LEU A 225 -0.61 9.15 -9.18
CA LEU A 225 -0.25 7.90 -8.49
C LEU A 225 -1.47 7.28 -7.80
N GLN A 226 -1.86 6.09 -8.28
CA GLN A 226 -2.92 5.28 -7.69
C GLN A 226 -2.38 3.91 -7.25
N ARG A 227 -2.89 3.40 -6.14
CA ARG A 227 -2.58 2.06 -5.63
C ARG A 227 -3.85 1.36 -5.17
N ARG A 228 -4.02 0.10 -5.61
CA ARG A 228 -5.06 -0.80 -5.11
C ARG A 228 -4.54 -1.53 -3.87
N VAL A 229 -5.33 -1.54 -2.82
CA VAL A 229 -5.12 -2.36 -1.62
C VAL A 229 -6.16 -3.46 -1.63
N VAL A 230 -5.72 -4.71 -1.50
CA VAL A 230 -6.59 -5.86 -1.28
C VAL A 230 -6.69 -6.11 0.22
N VAL A 231 -7.91 -6.38 0.67
CA VAL A 231 -8.26 -6.73 2.04
C VAL A 231 -8.63 -8.20 2.04
N MET A 232 -7.85 -9.04 2.71
CA MET A 232 -8.24 -10.41 3.00
C MET A 232 -9.05 -10.40 4.29
N VAL A 233 -10.28 -10.90 4.23
CA VAL A 233 -11.19 -10.94 5.39
C VAL A 233 -11.14 -12.34 5.99
N LEU A 234 -10.85 -12.40 7.29
CA LEU A 234 -10.91 -13.63 8.06
C LEU A 234 -12.34 -13.78 8.59
N PRO A 235 -13.07 -14.83 8.18
CA PRO A 235 -14.44 -15.03 8.64
C PRO A 235 -14.47 -15.27 10.13
N LEU A 236 -15.55 -14.85 10.77
CA LEU A 236 -15.86 -15.16 12.16
C LEU A 236 -17.12 -16.01 12.18
N ASN A 237 -17.13 -17.06 12.99
CA ASN A 237 -18.38 -17.74 13.30
C ASN A 237 -19.06 -16.93 14.41
N ASP A 238 -20.06 -16.13 14.08
CA ASP A 238 -20.84 -15.30 15.00
C ASP A 238 -22.34 -15.24 14.69
N GLU A 239 -22.79 -15.89 13.62
CA GLU A 239 -24.19 -16.12 13.29
C GLU A 239 -24.71 -17.45 13.87
N GLU A 240 -25.99 -17.47 14.24
CA GLU A 240 -26.62 -18.65 14.84
C GLU A 240 -27.20 -19.58 13.76
N PRO A 241 -26.91 -20.89 13.78
CA PRO A 241 -27.46 -21.82 12.81
C PRO A 241 -28.97 -21.94 12.99
N HIS A 242 -29.72 -21.96 11.89
CA HIS A 242 -31.19 -21.98 11.96
C HIS A 242 -31.84 -23.01 11.05
N VAL A 243 -33.03 -23.47 11.44
CA VAL A 243 -33.81 -24.44 10.67
C VAL A 243 -34.67 -23.71 9.65
N VAL A 244 -34.35 -23.87 8.37
CA VAL A 244 -35.09 -23.32 7.23
C VAL A 244 -36.32 -24.16 6.89
N ARG A 245 -36.22 -25.48 7.08
CA ARG A 245 -37.31 -26.41 6.76
C ARG A 245 -37.41 -27.51 7.79
N ASN A 246 -38.63 -27.77 8.24
CA ASN A 246 -38.97 -28.90 9.09
C ASN A 246 -40.41 -29.34 8.81
N ASN A 247 -40.58 -30.10 7.73
CA ASN A 247 -41.89 -30.57 7.26
C ASN A 247 -42.35 -31.85 7.97
N GLY A 248 -41.51 -32.41 8.85
CA GLY A 248 -41.71 -33.74 9.40
C GLY A 248 -41.63 -34.85 8.34
N LEU A 249 -42.13 -36.03 8.72
CA LEU A 249 -42.11 -37.22 7.90
C LEU A 249 -43.44 -37.96 8.03
N GLU A 250 -43.89 -38.58 6.94
CA GLU A 250 -45.03 -39.50 6.97
C GLU A 250 -44.53 -40.89 6.60
N VAL A 251 -44.91 -41.94 7.32
CA VAL A 251 -44.38 -43.30 7.09
C VAL A 251 -45.46 -44.35 7.23
N GLU A 252 -45.32 -45.46 6.53
CA GLU A 252 -46.13 -46.66 6.75
C GLU A 252 -45.55 -47.51 7.89
N PRO A 253 -46.38 -48.30 8.59
CA PRO A 253 -45.89 -49.19 9.64
C PRO A 253 -44.87 -50.21 9.11
N GLY A 254 -43.67 -50.23 9.69
CA GLY A 254 -42.56 -51.08 9.26
C GLY A 254 -41.72 -50.49 8.12
N GLU A 255 -42.08 -49.33 7.59
CA GLU A 255 -41.32 -48.63 6.54
C GLU A 255 -40.03 -48.00 7.10
N SER A 256 -39.00 -47.99 6.26
CA SER A 256 -37.84 -47.11 6.42
C SER A 256 -37.92 -45.95 5.43
N ARG A 257 -37.91 -44.71 5.91
CA ARG A 257 -38.00 -43.52 5.06
C ARG A 257 -36.86 -42.53 5.35
N LEU A 258 -36.27 -42.00 4.28
CA LEU A 258 -35.16 -41.04 4.34
C LEU A 258 -35.64 -39.70 4.91
N ILE A 259 -34.78 -39.08 5.71
CA ILE A 259 -34.90 -37.68 6.10
C ILE A 259 -33.90 -36.92 5.23
N SER A 260 -34.40 -36.18 4.26
CA SER A 260 -33.59 -35.42 3.30
C SER A 260 -33.79 -33.93 3.46
N SER A 261 -33.04 -33.13 2.70
CA SER A 261 -33.18 -31.67 2.63
C SER A 261 -34.59 -31.19 2.27
N VAL A 262 -35.41 -32.04 1.65
CA VAL A 262 -36.83 -31.76 1.36
C VAL A 262 -37.68 -31.76 2.63
N THR A 263 -37.32 -32.55 3.63
CA THR A 263 -38.04 -32.66 4.90
C THR A 263 -37.41 -31.86 6.02
N LEU A 264 -36.08 -31.78 6.05
CA LEU A 264 -35.30 -31.14 7.09
C LEU A 264 -34.12 -30.40 6.47
N LEU A 265 -34.04 -29.07 6.65
CA LEU A 265 -32.95 -28.24 6.13
C LEU A 265 -32.61 -27.19 7.18
N SER A 266 -31.34 -27.13 7.57
CA SER A 266 -30.74 -26.01 8.28
C SER A 266 -29.75 -25.27 7.40
N GLN A 267 -29.58 -23.98 7.69
CA GLN A 267 -28.58 -23.13 7.05
C GLN A 267 -27.91 -22.26 8.12
N ASP A 268 -26.72 -21.84 7.76
CA ASP A 268 -25.88 -20.91 8.49
C ASP A 268 -25.12 -20.09 7.44
N GLU A 269 -24.96 -18.78 7.66
CA GLU A 269 -24.33 -17.88 6.70
C GLU A 269 -22.80 -17.96 6.76
N ASP A 270 -22.24 -18.20 7.96
CA ASP A 270 -20.79 -18.23 8.21
C ASP A 270 -20.24 -19.66 8.29
N THR A 271 -21.12 -20.65 8.53
CA THR A 271 -20.72 -22.04 8.76
C THR A 271 -21.13 -22.98 7.62
N PRO A 272 -20.20 -23.78 7.07
CA PRO A 272 -20.53 -24.72 6.00
C PRO A 272 -21.44 -25.87 6.48
N PRO A 273 -22.26 -26.48 5.59
CA PRO A 273 -23.18 -27.57 5.95
C PRO A 273 -22.54 -28.80 6.61
N SER A 274 -21.25 -29.03 6.37
CA SER A 274 -20.50 -30.13 7.00
C SER A 274 -20.29 -29.94 8.50
N GLU A 275 -20.33 -28.68 8.98
CA GLU A 275 -20.03 -28.29 10.35
C GLU A 275 -21.28 -27.90 11.15
N VAL A 276 -22.42 -27.68 10.48
CA VAL A 276 -23.73 -27.53 11.15
C VAL A 276 -24.24 -28.90 11.60
N LEU A 277 -24.26 -29.14 12.91
CA LEU A 277 -24.62 -30.41 13.52
C LEU A 277 -26.01 -30.41 14.15
N TYR A 278 -26.80 -31.43 13.84
CA TYR A 278 -28.02 -31.80 14.53
C TYR A 278 -27.70 -32.56 15.83
N MET A 279 -27.93 -31.91 16.96
CA MET A 279 -27.78 -32.47 18.30
C MET A 279 -29.12 -33.01 18.80
N LEU A 280 -29.20 -34.32 19.06
CA LEU A 280 -30.43 -34.98 19.50
C LEU A 280 -30.60 -34.89 21.02
N GLU A 281 -31.60 -34.13 21.48
CA GLU A 281 -31.99 -34.07 22.88
C GLU A 281 -32.83 -35.30 23.27
N SER A 282 -33.67 -35.76 22.36
CA SER A 282 -34.44 -37.00 22.50
C SER A 282 -34.52 -37.76 21.18
N VAL A 283 -34.64 -39.08 21.26
CA VAL A 283 -34.81 -39.97 20.10
C VAL A 283 -36.27 -40.42 19.97
N PRO A 284 -36.72 -40.87 18.78
CA PRO A 284 -38.07 -41.38 18.62
C PRO A 284 -38.36 -42.58 19.50
N THR A 285 -39.64 -42.75 19.87
CA THR A 285 -40.09 -43.84 20.76
C THR A 285 -40.75 -44.99 20.03
N GLN A 286 -41.26 -44.76 18.82
CA GLN A 286 -41.94 -45.76 17.99
C GLN A 286 -41.07 -46.23 16.81
N GLY A 287 -39.80 -45.82 16.77
CA GLY A 287 -38.87 -46.19 15.72
C GLY A 287 -37.45 -45.84 16.07
N LEU A 288 -36.58 -46.02 15.09
CA LEU A 288 -35.14 -45.80 15.21
C LEU A 288 -34.70 -44.79 14.16
N LEU A 289 -33.93 -43.79 14.59
CA LEU A 289 -33.14 -43.00 13.65
C LEU A 289 -31.89 -43.79 13.29
N GLN A 290 -31.54 -43.81 12.00
CA GLN A 290 -30.35 -44.49 11.53
C GLN A 290 -29.54 -43.59 10.60
N LEU A 291 -28.23 -43.64 10.77
CA LEU A 291 -27.25 -42.98 9.92
C LEU A 291 -26.55 -44.03 9.07
N LYS A 292 -26.28 -43.71 7.81
CA LYS A 292 -25.54 -44.59 6.91
C LYS A 292 -24.04 -44.39 7.07
N GLU A 293 -23.31 -45.46 7.38
CA GLU A 293 -21.85 -45.48 7.43
C GLU A 293 -21.30 -46.61 6.55
N GLY A 294 -20.56 -46.23 5.51
CA GLY A 294 -20.14 -47.18 4.49
C GLY A 294 -21.35 -47.82 3.78
N GLU A 295 -21.46 -49.15 3.90
CA GLU A 295 -22.58 -49.91 3.32
C GLU A 295 -23.72 -50.20 4.34
N ASP A 296 -23.48 -49.97 5.64
CA ASP A 296 -24.39 -50.34 6.71
C ASP A 296 -25.17 -49.15 7.28
N TRP A 297 -26.34 -49.45 7.87
CA TRP A 297 -27.15 -48.48 8.59
C TRP A 297 -27.03 -48.71 10.08
N GLU A 298 -26.58 -47.70 10.80
CA GLU A 298 -26.37 -47.74 12.24
C GLU A 298 -27.40 -46.89 12.97
N THR A 299 -27.89 -47.38 14.12
CA THR A 299 -28.85 -46.63 14.93
C THR A 299 -28.17 -45.45 15.62
N LEU A 300 -28.71 -44.26 15.41
CA LEU A 300 -28.33 -43.04 16.12
C LEU A 300 -28.83 -43.11 17.56
N THR A 301 -27.94 -42.78 18.49
CA THR A 301 -28.27 -42.55 19.90
C THR A 301 -28.13 -41.06 20.20
N ALA A 302 -28.69 -40.56 21.30
CA ALA A 302 -28.65 -39.14 21.66
C ALA A 302 -27.24 -38.54 21.78
N VAL A 303 -26.19 -39.38 21.87
CA VAL A 303 -24.79 -38.97 21.98
C VAL A 303 -24.13 -38.74 20.62
N ARG A 304 -24.76 -39.19 19.53
CA ARG A 304 -24.18 -39.15 18.18
C ARG A 304 -24.90 -38.15 17.31
N ASN A 305 -24.10 -37.34 16.62
CA ASN A 305 -24.55 -36.16 15.89
C ASN A 305 -24.65 -36.48 14.40
N CYS A 306 -25.45 -35.71 13.67
CA CYS A 306 -25.56 -35.77 12.21
C CYS A 306 -25.32 -34.36 11.66
N SER A 307 -24.54 -34.19 10.59
CA SER A 307 -24.39 -32.86 9.96
C SER A 307 -25.50 -32.55 8.95
N GLN A 308 -25.68 -31.29 8.58
CA GLN A 308 -26.55 -30.88 7.47
C GLN A 308 -26.11 -31.54 6.15
N GLU A 309 -24.80 -31.61 5.88
CA GLU A 309 -24.28 -32.29 4.70
C GLU A 309 -24.72 -33.77 4.64
N MET A 310 -24.75 -34.48 5.76
CA MET A 310 -25.22 -35.87 5.81
C MET A 310 -26.71 -35.99 5.45
N VAL A 311 -27.54 -35.02 5.86
CA VAL A 311 -28.96 -34.94 5.48
C VAL A 311 -29.10 -34.66 3.98
N ASP A 312 -28.29 -33.75 3.43
CA ASP A 312 -28.25 -33.43 2.00
C ASP A 312 -27.82 -34.63 1.15
N MET A 313 -26.89 -35.43 1.67
CA MET A 313 -26.42 -36.67 1.05
C MET A 313 -27.36 -37.86 1.26
N ASN A 314 -28.53 -37.66 1.87
CA ASN A 314 -29.53 -38.70 2.16
C ASN A 314 -28.99 -39.86 3.03
N LEU A 315 -28.13 -39.55 3.99
CA LEU A 315 -27.52 -40.53 4.89
C LEU A 315 -28.33 -40.74 6.18
N LEU A 316 -29.38 -39.95 6.42
CA LEU A 316 -30.26 -40.07 7.58
C LEU A 316 -31.60 -40.70 7.20
N ARG A 317 -32.08 -41.65 8.03
CA ARG A 317 -33.41 -42.24 7.86
C ARG A 317 -34.09 -42.54 9.19
N TYR A 318 -35.41 -42.63 9.14
CA TYR A 318 -36.23 -43.19 10.19
C TYR A 318 -36.71 -44.59 9.80
N VAL A 319 -36.73 -45.52 10.75
CA VAL A 319 -37.31 -46.85 10.60
C VAL A 319 -38.38 -47.05 11.65
N HIS A 320 -39.62 -47.26 11.24
CA HIS A 320 -40.70 -47.51 12.18
C HIS A 320 -40.63 -48.94 12.73
N THR A 321 -40.54 -49.08 14.06
CA THR A 321 -40.48 -50.39 14.75
C THR A 321 -41.61 -50.58 15.76
N GLY A 322 -42.54 -49.63 15.85
CA GLY A 322 -43.69 -49.67 16.75
C GLY A 322 -44.65 -50.81 16.43
N LEU A 323 -45.28 -51.35 17.47
CA LEU A 323 -46.34 -52.34 17.32
C LEU A 323 -47.61 -51.70 16.75
N HIS A 324 -48.31 -52.48 15.92
CA HIS A 324 -49.52 -52.06 15.23
C HIS A 324 -50.58 -51.48 16.19
N GLY A 325 -51.05 -50.26 15.92
CA GLY A 325 -52.19 -49.63 16.60
C GLY A 325 -51.90 -48.92 17.94
N ALA A 326 -50.64 -48.78 18.37
CA ALA A 326 -50.32 -48.13 19.64
C ALA A 326 -50.33 -46.59 19.55
N HIS A 327 -49.66 -45.99 18.56
CA HIS A 327 -49.58 -44.53 18.38
C HIS A 327 -49.35 -44.18 16.90
N THR A 328 -50.12 -43.22 16.36
CA THR A 328 -49.97 -42.74 14.96
C THR A 328 -48.96 -41.59 14.83
N GLN A 329 -48.32 -41.21 15.92
CA GLN A 329 -47.37 -40.10 15.97
C GLN A 329 -46.11 -40.51 16.72
N ASP A 330 -44.97 -40.09 16.21
CA ASP A 330 -43.66 -40.19 16.81
C ASP A 330 -42.92 -38.87 16.58
N PHE A 331 -41.87 -38.58 17.34
CA PHE A 331 -41.08 -37.37 17.14
C PHE A 331 -39.71 -37.51 17.80
N PHE A 332 -38.79 -36.65 17.39
CA PHE A 332 -37.54 -36.43 18.12
C PHE A 332 -37.31 -34.93 18.29
N VAL A 333 -36.55 -34.58 19.34
CA VAL A 333 -36.21 -33.19 19.65
C VAL A 333 -34.73 -32.99 19.37
N PHE A 334 -34.39 -31.91 18.67
CA PHE A 334 -33.02 -31.58 18.33
C PHE A 334 -32.76 -30.07 18.44
N TYR A 335 -31.51 -29.68 18.47
CA TYR A 335 -31.05 -28.31 18.21
C TYR A 335 -29.84 -28.35 17.28
N LEU A 336 -29.47 -27.21 16.70
CA LEU A 336 -28.30 -27.08 15.83
C LEU A 336 -27.11 -26.54 16.63
N LEU A 337 -25.92 -27.00 16.29
CA LEU A 337 -24.65 -26.54 16.84
C LEU A 337 -23.62 -26.47 15.70
N ASP A 338 -22.99 -25.31 15.53
CA ASP A 338 -21.93 -25.04 14.54
C ASP A 338 -20.51 -25.12 15.14
N GLY A 339 -20.42 -25.37 16.46
CA GLY A 339 -19.18 -25.38 17.23
C GLY A 339 -19.07 -24.24 18.26
N LYS A 340 -19.83 -23.15 18.09
CA LYS A 340 -19.83 -22.00 19.00
C LYS A 340 -21.24 -21.50 19.34
N ASN A 341 -22.12 -21.38 18.36
CA ASN A 341 -23.50 -20.92 18.49
C ASN A 341 -24.49 -22.10 18.48
N GLN A 342 -25.62 -21.92 19.16
CA GLN A 342 -26.60 -22.97 19.37
C GLN A 342 -28.01 -22.48 19.06
N SER A 343 -28.74 -23.22 18.23
CA SER A 343 -30.13 -22.91 17.92
C SER A 343 -31.10 -23.22 19.08
N PRO A 344 -32.35 -22.73 19.04
CA PRO A 344 -33.41 -23.20 19.91
C PRO A 344 -33.76 -24.66 19.62
N LEU A 345 -34.42 -25.31 20.59
CA LEU A 345 -34.91 -26.68 20.45
C LEU A 345 -36.05 -26.75 19.42
N GLN A 346 -36.00 -27.77 18.57
CA GLN A 346 -36.92 -28.02 17.48
C GLN A 346 -37.47 -29.44 17.53
N HIS A 347 -38.74 -29.60 17.15
CA HIS A 347 -39.42 -30.90 17.13
C HIS A 347 -39.56 -31.38 15.68
N PHE A 348 -39.02 -32.56 15.38
CA PHE A 348 -39.26 -33.22 14.09
C PHE A 348 -40.39 -34.23 14.25
N HIS A 349 -41.54 -33.97 13.63
CA HIS A 349 -42.74 -34.80 13.76
C HIS A 349 -42.77 -35.91 12.72
N ILE A 350 -43.16 -37.11 13.13
CA ILE A 350 -43.30 -38.29 12.28
C ILE A 350 -44.74 -38.79 12.43
N SER A 351 -45.48 -38.83 11.33
CA SER A 351 -46.84 -39.36 11.27
C SER A 351 -46.83 -40.76 10.67
N VAL A 352 -47.39 -41.72 11.38
CA VAL A 352 -47.50 -43.11 10.93
C VAL A 352 -48.89 -43.33 10.34
N LYS A 353 -48.97 -43.73 9.07
CA LYS A 353 -50.23 -43.97 8.37
C LYS A 353 -50.99 -45.15 8.98
N ASP A 354 -52.30 -44.99 9.09
CA ASP A 354 -53.19 -46.10 9.42
C ASP A 354 -53.31 -47.05 8.23
N LEU A 355 -53.09 -48.34 8.47
CA LEU A 355 -53.29 -49.39 7.47
C LEU A 355 -54.79 -49.69 7.33
N GLU A 356 -55.30 -49.66 6.10
CA GLU A 356 -56.67 -50.10 5.83
C GLU A 356 -56.86 -51.59 6.20
N LYS A 357 -58.07 -51.95 6.65
CA LYS A 357 -58.42 -53.29 7.13
C LYS A 357 -58.22 -54.32 6.01
N GLY A 358 -57.12 -55.08 6.08
CA GLY A 358 -56.73 -56.08 5.08
C GLY A 358 -55.25 -56.03 4.68
N ASN A 359 -54.54 -54.96 5.00
CA ASN A 359 -53.10 -54.84 4.74
C ASN A 359 -52.27 -55.55 5.83
N ILE A 360 -51.24 -56.30 5.43
CA ILE A 360 -50.33 -57.02 6.33
C ILE A 360 -49.01 -56.25 6.38
N ALA A 361 -48.63 -55.75 7.56
CA ALA A 361 -47.28 -55.23 7.81
C ALA A 361 -46.37 -56.39 8.28
N MET A 362 -45.16 -56.47 7.72
CA MET A 362 -44.19 -57.53 8.03
C MET A 362 -42.97 -56.90 8.71
N PHE A 363 -42.68 -57.32 9.94
CA PHE A 363 -41.61 -56.76 10.76
C PHE A 363 -40.40 -57.70 10.78
N LEU A 364 -39.53 -57.59 9.79
CA LEU A 364 -38.37 -58.46 9.69
C LEU A 364 -37.28 -58.04 10.69
N LYS A 365 -37.00 -58.89 11.69
CA LYS A 365 -35.80 -58.74 12.55
C LYS A 365 -34.62 -59.47 11.91
N PRO A 366 -33.54 -58.79 11.51
CA PRO A 366 -32.35 -59.46 10.99
C PRO A 366 -31.69 -60.29 12.09
N LEU A 367 -31.53 -61.58 11.82
CA LEU A 367 -30.95 -62.54 12.77
C LEU A 367 -29.45 -62.71 12.48
N LYS A 368 -28.59 -62.32 13.43
CA LYS A 368 -27.14 -62.58 13.35
C LYS A 368 -26.82 -63.94 13.97
N VAL A 369 -26.29 -64.87 13.16
CA VAL A 369 -25.92 -66.23 13.59
C VAL A 369 -24.46 -66.51 13.25
N SER A 370 -23.69 -67.00 14.22
CA SER A 370 -22.29 -67.36 14.02
C SER A 370 -22.15 -68.74 13.37
N ARG A 371 -21.03 -68.98 12.68
CA ARG A 371 -20.78 -70.23 11.95
C ARG A 371 -20.79 -71.44 12.91
N GLY A 372 -21.83 -72.26 12.83
CA GLY A 372 -22.01 -73.48 13.64
C GLY A 372 -23.26 -73.46 14.52
N ASP A 373 -23.87 -72.29 14.71
CA ASP A 373 -25.05 -72.14 15.55
C ASP A 373 -26.34 -72.49 14.80
N ARG A 374 -27.32 -73.05 15.53
CA ARG A 374 -28.67 -73.32 15.03
C ARG A 374 -29.62 -72.36 15.71
N VAL A 375 -30.39 -71.60 14.92
CA VAL A 375 -31.47 -70.75 15.45
C VAL A 375 -32.81 -71.24 14.94
N VAL A 376 -33.79 -71.27 15.83
CA VAL A 376 -35.18 -71.60 15.56
C VAL A 376 -35.93 -70.31 15.24
N LEU A 377 -36.52 -70.23 14.04
CA LEU A 377 -37.40 -69.12 13.67
C LEU A 377 -38.75 -69.33 14.36
N THR A 378 -39.05 -68.49 15.35
CA THR A 378 -40.38 -68.42 15.99
C THR A 378 -41.13 -67.21 15.45
N THR A 379 -42.44 -67.14 15.70
CA THR A 379 -43.29 -65.98 15.35
C THR A 379 -42.85 -64.67 16.02
N ASP A 380 -41.92 -64.72 16.97
CA ASP A 380 -41.33 -63.55 17.63
C ASP A 380 -40.08 -63.02 16.89
N VAL A 381 -39.63 -63.76 15.86
CA VAL A 381 -38.42 -63.55 15.04
C VAL A 381 -38.78 -63.28 13.56
N LEU A 382 -40.07 -63.36 13.19
CA LEU A 382 -40.59 -63.21 11.82
C LEU A 382 -41.38 -61.92 11.61
#